data_AF-A0A852Q1Q1-F1
#
_entry.id   AF-A0A852Q1Q1-F1
#
_cell.length_a   1.000
_cell.length_b   1.000
_cell.length_c   1.000
_cell.angle_alpha   90.00
_cell.angle_beta   90.00
_cell.angle_gamma   90.00
#
_symmetry.space_group_name_H-M   'P 1'
#
loop_
_entity.id
_entity.type
_entity.pdbx_description
1 polymer ?
#
loop_
_entity_poly.entity_id
_entity_poly.type
_entity_poly.pdbx_seq_one_letter_code
_entity_poly.pdbx_strand_id
1 'polypeptide(L)'
;MSGIFTQSPANRRRYGVAVFVGIIAGIISAFVKWGAEHPFPPRSPIDFFAAACKVDITGLTQDQVLAVCSRAFLNPPHVFLRDYLGIDPTDAAFTFADHAFNWIGVTHIIFSLVFAIGYCLVAERFPKIKFWQGIGAGIIANICVHYITFPALGLTPPVAEWPLYEHISELVGHIFWFWTIEIIRRDLRNRLTGEPDAEIPLA
;
A
#
# COMPACT_ATOMS: atom_id res chain seq x y z
N MET A 1 28.66 11.72 -11.76
CA MET A 1 27.24 11.78 -11.32
C MET A 1 27.10 10.92 -10.07
N SER A 2 26.53 11.44 -8.98
CA SER A 2 26.27 10.63 -7.77
C SER A 2 25.18 9.59 -8.08
N GLY A 3 25.30 8.36 -7.59
CA GLY A 3 24.34 7.26 -7.87
C GLY A 3 23.13 7.26 -6.92
N ILE A 4 22.16 6.34 -7.14
CA ILE A 4 21.02 6.14 -6.22
C ILE A 4 21.47 5.67 -4.83
N PHE A 5 22.62 5.00 -4.75
CA PHE A 5 23.23 4.51 -3.52
C PHE A 5 24.09 5.54 -2.78
N THR A 6 24.10 6.80 -3.21
CA THR A 6 24.75 7.87 -2.44
C THR A 6 24.05 8.01 -1.10
N GLN A 7 24.86 7.97 -0.03
CA GLN A 7 24.36 7.98 1.34
C GLN A 7 24.38 9.39 1.93
N SER A 8 23.43 9.70 2.81
CA SER A 8 23.43 10.92 3.64
C SER A 8 24.63 10.94 4.61
N PRO A 9 25.00 12.07 5.24
CA PRO A 9 26.03 12.10 6.30
C PRO A 9 25.64 11.21 7.49
N ALA A 10 26.54 10.35 7.95
CA ALA A 10 26.24 9.34 8.97
C ALA A 10 25.82 9.94 10.33
N ASN A 11 26.45 11.05 10.73
CA ASN A 11 26.15 11.78 11.97
C ASN A 11 24.79 12.49 11.96
N ARG A 12 24.17 12.66 10.79
CA ARG A 12 22.88 13.35 10.63
C ARG A 12 21.70 12.40 10.45
N ARG A 13 21.94 11.09 10.51
CA ARG A 13 20.88 10.08 10.40
C ARG A 13 20.17 9.89 11.71
N ARG A 14 18.85 10.02 11.70
CA ARG A 14 17.99 9.89 12.88
C ARG A 14 17.02 8.74 12.69
N TYR A 15 17.52 7.50 12.77
CA TYR A 15 16.70 6.30 12.56
C TYR A 15 15.53 6.17 13.53
N GLY A 16 15.71 6.55 14.81
CA GLY A 16 14.62 6.57 15.78
C GLY A 16 13.50 7.54 15.37
N VAL A 17 13.85 8.72 14.87
CA VAL A 17 12.89 9.68 14.30
C VAL A 17 12.24 9.10 13.05
N ALA A 18 13.01 8.47 12.16
CA ALA A 18 12.50 7.88 10.93
C ALA A 18 11.44 6.78 11.20
N VAL A 19 11.66 5.91 12.19
CA VAL A 19 10.66 4.89 12.59
C VAL A 19 9.39 5.56 13.13
N PHE A 20 9.54 6.50 14.07
CA PHE A 20 8.40 7.19 14.68
C PHE A 20 7.56 7.94 13.63
N VAL A 21 8.23 8.69 12.76
CA VAL A 21 7.60 9.41 11.66
C VAL A 21 6.96 8.45 10.65
N GLY A 22 7.60 7.31 10.38
CA GLY A 22 7.06 6.25 9.53
C GLY A 22 5.77 5.63 10.07
N ILE A 23 5.64 5.46 11.39
CA ILE A 23 4.39 5.00 12.02
C ILE A 23 3.26 6.00 11.77
N ILE A 24 3.50 7.29 12.03
CA ILE A 24 2.51 8.35 11.83
C ILE A 24 2.12 8.45 10.35
N ALA A 25 3.11 8.50 9.46
CA ALA A 25 2.91 8.56 8.02
C ALA A 25 2.15 7.33 7.52
N GLY A 26 2.46 6.13 8.02
CA GLY A 26 1.80 4.88 7.64
C GLY A 26 0.31 4.86 7.99
N ILE A 27 -0.04 5.27 9.22
CA ILE A 27 -1.45 5.35 9.65
C ILE A 27 -2.21 6.36 8.79
N ILE A 28 -1.71 7.59 8.67
CA ILE A 28 -2.40 8.65 7.93
C ILE A 28 -2.55 8.30 6.45
N SER A 29 -1.46 7.81 5.84
CA SER A 29 -1.45 7.48 4.42
C SER A 29 -2.30 6.25 4.08
N ALA A 30 -2.57 5.36 5.04
CA ALA A 30 -3.53 4.26 4.87
C ALA A 30 -4.93 4.81 4.58
N PHE A 31 -5.36 5.84 5.32
CA PHE A 31 -6.64 6.52 5.07
C PHE A 31 -6.65 7.27 3.73
N VAL A 32 -5.52 7.82 3.30
CA VAL A 32 -5.43 8.46 1.97
C VAL A 32 -5.58 7.45 0.85
N LYS A 33 -4.88 6.31 0.92
CA LYS A 33 -5.00 5.24 -0.07
C LYS A 33 -6.41 4.67 -0.09
N TRP A 34 -6.99 4.37 1.07
CA TRP A 34 -8.36 3.88 1.17
C TRP A 34 -9.39 4.92 0.68
N GLY A 35 -9.19 6.20 1.00
CA GLY A 35 -10.01 7.30 0.51
C GLY A 35 -9.98 7.41 -1.02
N ALA A 36 -8.83 7.16 -1.66
CA ALA A 36 -8.69 7.19 -3.12
C ALA A 36 -9.40 6.02 -3.83
N GLU A 37 -9.65 4.91 -3.14
CA GLU A 37 -10.39 3.76 -3.71
C GLU A 37 -11.90 4.02 -3.84
N HIS A 38 -12.43 5.05 -3.18
CA HIS A 38 -13.83 5.46 -3.36
C HIS A 38 -14.07 6.15 -4.73
N PRO A 39 -13.30 7.18 -5.14
CA PRO A 39 -13.43 7.78 -6.46
C PRO A 39 -12.78 6.96 -7.58
N PHE A 40 -11.74 6.17 -7.27
CA PHE A 40 -11.03 5.34 -8.26
C PHE A 40 -10.93 3.89 -7.79
N PRO A 41 -12.05 3.15 -7.73
CA PRO A 41 -12.04 1.76 -7.30
C PRO A 41 -11.14 0.92 -8.22
N PRO A 42 -10.16 0.18 -7.68
CA PRO A 42 -9.22 -0.61 -8.49
C PRO A 42 -9.87 -1.84 -9.11
N ARG A 43 -10.96 -2.36 -8.53
CA ARG A 43 -11.62 -3.57 -9.01
C ARG A 43 -13.11 -3.35 -9.20
N SER A 44 -13.61 -3.89 -10.31
CA SER A 44 -15.04 -3.94 -10.62
C SER A 44 -15.73 -5.11 -9.90
N PRO A 45 -16.97 -4.93 -9.39
CA PRO A 45 -17.75 -6.00 -8.76
C PRO A 45 -18.27 -7.04 -9.76
N ILE A 46 -18.17 -6.78 -11.07
CA ILE A 46 -18.62 -7.71 -12.12
C ILE A 46 -17.48 -8.52 -12.76
N ASP A 47 -16.23 -8.20 -12.42
CA ASP A 47 -15.08 -8.92 -12.98
C ASP A 47 -14.85 -10.19 -12.18
N PHE A 48 -14.97 -11.35 -12.82
CA PHE A 48 -14.84 -12.65 -12.15
C PHE A 48 -13.36 -13.04 -11.94
N PHE A 49 -13.02 -13.54 -10.76
CA PHE A 49 -11.67 -14.04 -10.45
C PHE A 49 -11.66 -15.57 -10.35
N ALA A 50 -11.64 -16.24 -11.50
CA ALA A 50 -11.74 -17.70 -11.59
C ALA A 50 -10.69 -18.44 -10.75
N ALA A 51 -9.42 -18.01 -10.80
CA ALA A 51 -8.33 -18.71 -10.13
C ALA A 51 -8.41 -18.67 -8.58
N ALA A 52 -9.07 -17.65 -8.01
CA ALA A 52 -9.20 -17.48 -6.56
C ALA A 52 -10.60 -17.87 -6.03
N CYS A 53 -11.55 -18.20 -6.91
CA CYS A 53 -12.89 -18.66 -6.56
C CYS A 53 -12.84 -20.12 -6.10
N LYS A 54 -12.93 -20.35 -4.79
CA LYS A 54 -12.82 -21.68 -4.15
C LYS A 54 -14.15 -22.20 -3.58
N VAL A 55 -15.27 -21.63 -4.02
CA VAL A 55 -16.61 -22.02 -3.58
C VAL A 55 -17.31 -22.81 -4.68
N ASP A 56 -18.18 -23.75 -4.30
CA ASP A 56 -19.06 -24.40 -5.27
C ASP A 56 -20.12 -23.40 -5.74
N ILE A 57 -20.06 -23.09 -7.03
CA ILE A 57 -20.97 -22.14 -7.67
C ILE A 57 -22.15 -22.83 -8.36
N THR A 58 -22.25 -24.15 -8.27
CA THR A 58 -23.30 -24.94 -8.92
C THR A 58 -24.67 -24.55 -8.36
N GLY A 59 -25.56 -24.09 -9.25
CA GLY A 59 -26.92 -23.67 -8.86
C GLY A 59 -27.03 -22.26 -8.29
N LEU A 60 -25.92 -21.50 -8.21
CA LEU A 60 -25.96 -20.08 -7.88
C LEU A 60 -26.36 -19.23 -9.09
N THR A 61 -27.07 -18.13 -8.84
CA THR A 61 -27.29 -17.08 -9.85
C THR A 61 -25.99 -16.31 -10.10
N GLN A 62 -25.91 -15.61 -11.23
CA GLN A 62 -24.74 -14.80 -11.57
C GLN A 62 -24.40 -13.78 -10.47
N ASP A 63 -25.41 -13.14 -9.88
CA ASP A 63 -25.22 -12.16 -8.80
C ASP A 63 -24.65 -12.80 -7.53
N GLN A 64 -25.13 -14.01 -7.19
CA GLN A 64 -24.61 -14.77 -6.06
C GLN A 64 -23.16 -15.21 -6.28
N VAL A 65 -22.80 -15.59 -7.52
CA VAL A 65 -21.42 -15.92 -7.89
C VAL A 65 -20.52 -14.69 -7.74
N LEU A 66 -20.92 -13.54 -8.27
CA LEU A 66 -20.12 -12.30 -8.22
C LEU A 66 -19.97 -11.76 -6.79
N ALA A 67 -20.94 -11.99 -5.92
CA ALA A 67 -20.84 -11.59 -4.51
C ALA A 67 -19.67 -12.26 -3.76
N VAL A 68 -19.24 -13.44 -4.19
CA VAL A 68 -18.18 -14.23 -3.52
C VAL A 68 -16.95 -14.50 -4.38
N CYS A 69 -17.05 -14.28 -5.69
CA CYS A 69 -15.97 -14.57 -6.64
C CYS A 69 -15.62 -13.41 -7.58
N SER A 70 -16.14 -12.20 -7.35
CA SER A 70 -15.66 -11.01 -8.06
C SER A 70 -14.27 -10.60 -7.59
N ARG A 71 -13.54 -9.88 -8.44
CA ARG A 71 -12.24 -9.27 -8.12
C ARG A 71 -12.35 -8.18 -7.05
N ALA A 72 -13.51 -7.54 -6.91
CA ALA A 72 -13.77 -6.59 -5.83
C ALA A 72 -13.81 -7.30 -4.46
N PHE A 73 -14.47 -8.47 -4.40
CA PHE A 73 -14.53 -9.28 -3.18
C PHE A 73 -13.21 -10.00 -2.91
N LEU A 74 -12.67 -10.69 -3.90
CA LEU A 74 -11.40 -11.43 -3.86
C LEU A 74 -10.21 -10.50 -4.15
N ASN A 75 -10.11 -9.39 -3.41
CA ASN A 75 -8.98 -8.49 -3.49
C ASN A 75 -7.70 -9.13 -2.91
N PRO A 76 -6.49 -8.58 -3.17
CA PRO A 76 -5.25 -9.24 -2.77
C PRO A 76 -5.16 -9.53 -1.26
N PRO A 77 -5.55 -8.61 -0.35
CA PRO A 77 -5.58 -8.91 1.08
C PRO A 77 -6.58 -10.01 1.46
N HIS A 78 -7.74 -10.07 0.81
CA HIS A 78 -8.70 -11.16 1.01
C HIS A 78 -8.05 -12.52 0.70
N VAL A 79 -7.48 -12.66 -0.51
CA VAL A 79 -6.85 -13.91 -0.94
C VAL A 79 -5.65 -14.24 -0.06
N PHE A 80 -4.84 -13.25 0.31
CA PHE A 80 -3.69 -13.42 1.17
C PHE A 80 -4.07 -13.92 2.57
N LEU A 81 -5.04 -13.27 3.23
CA LEU A 81 -5.51 -13.69 4.56
C LEU A 81 -6.07 -15.11 4.54
N ARG A 82 -6.95 -15.40 3.58
CA ARG A 82 -7.61 -16.71 3.44
C ARG A 82 -6.61 -17.82 3.12
N ASP A 83 -5.77 -17.61 2.11
CA ASP A 83 -4.99 -18.69 1.50
C ASP A 83 -3.60 -18.87 2.13
N TYR A 84 -3.01 -17.81 2.69
CA TYR A 84 -1.67 -17.87 3.29
C TYR A 84 -1.69 -17.86 4.82
N LEU A 85 -2.64 -17.14 5.43
CA LEU A 85 -2.70 -16.98 6.89
C LEU A 85 -3.81 -17.82 7.54
N GLY A 86 -4.76 -18.33 6.76
CA GLY A 86 -5.92 -19.07 7.29
C GLY A 86 -6.84 -18.21 8.17
N ILE A 87 -6.81 -16.89 7.99
CA ILE A 87 -7.66 -15.93 8.70
C ILE A 87 -8.89 -15.65 7.83
N ASP A 88 -10.09 -15.69 8.40
CA ASP A 88 -11.30 -15.26 7.70
C ASP A 88 -11.20 -13.75 7.40
N PRO A 89 -11.15 -13.34 6.12
CA PRO A 89 -10.99 -11.92 5.78
C PRO A 89 -12.22 -11.07 6.09
N THR A 90 -13.39 -11.70 6.16
CA THR A 90 -14.69 -11.03 6.31
C THR A 90 -15.11 -10.87 7.77
N ASP A 91 -14.54 -11.67 8.66
CA ASP A 91 -14.75 -11.55 10.10
C ASP A 91 -14.33 -10.17 10.63
N ALA A 92 -15.09 -9.70 11.62
CA ALA A 92 -14.79 -8.46 12.32
C ALA A 92 -13.48 -8.61 13.11
N ALA A 93 -12.50 -7.76 12.80
CA ALA A 93 -11.31 -7.60 13.63
C ALA A 93 -11.65 -6.78 14.89
N PHE A 94 -12.55 -5.80 14.75
CA PHE A 94 -13.20 -5.12 15.86
C PHE A 94 -14.53 -4.51 15.42
N THR A 95 -15.34 -4.09 16.39
CA THR A 95 -16.61 -3.38 16.16
C THR A 95 -16.56 -2.03 16.86
N PHE A 96 -16.94 -0.97 16.15
CA PHE A 96 -17.08 0.38 16.71
C PHE A 96 -18.43 0.96 16.31
N ALA A 97 -19.23 1.39 17.29
CA ALA A 97 -20.59 1.89 17.07
C ALA A 97 -21.44 0.95 16.20
N ASP A 98 -21.41 -0.35 16.51
CA ASP A 98 -22.10 -1.43 15.76
C ASP A 98 -21.66 -1.63 14.31
N HIS A 99 -20.63 -0.91 13.85
CA HIS A 99 -20.00 -1.14 12.56
C HIS A 99 -18.78 -2.05 12.72
N ALA A 100 -18.79 -3.19 12.02
CA ALA A 100 -17.66 -4.10 11.96
C ALA A 100 -16.55 -3.54 11.06
N PHE A 101 -15.32 -3.59 11.54
CA PHE A 101 -14.12 -3.38 10.74
C PHE A 101 -13.39 -4.72 10.59
N ASN A 102 -13.31 -5.22 9.37
CA ASN A 102 -12.82 -6.57 9.10
C ASN A 102 -11.29 -6.64 8.94
N TRP A 103 -10.78 -7.87 8.85
CA TRP A 103 -9.35 -8.13 8.70
C TRP A 103 -8.75 -7.61 7.39
N ILE A 104 -9.55 -7.47 6.32
CA ILE A 104 -9.10 -6.83 5.07
C ILE A 104 -8.68 -5.38 5.35
N GLY A 105 -9.51 -4.62 6.08
CA GLY A 105 -9.20 -3.25 6.45
C GLY A 105 -7.94 -3.14 7.33
N VAL A 106 -7.82 -4.02 8.33
CA VAL A 106 -6.62 -4.08 9.21
C VAL A 106 -5.37 -4.35 8.40
N THR A 107 -5.45 -5.29 7.45
CA THR A 107 -4.32 -5.68 6.61
C THR A 107 -3.82 -4.53 5.74
N HIS A 108 -4.71 -3.73 5.15
CA HIS A 108 -4.32 -2.54 4.40
C HIS A 108 -3.58 -1.51 5.28
N ILE A 109 -4.02 -1.30 6.53
CA ILE A 109 -3.36 -0.39 7.47
C ILE A 109 -1.96 -0.92 7.83
N ILE A 110 -1.84 -2.22 8.10
CA ILE A 110 -0.55 -2.87 8.41
C ILE A 110 0.42 -2.77 7.23
N PHE A 111 -0.03 -3.03 6.00
CA PHE A 111 0.79 -2.85 4.81
C PHE A 111 1.26 -1.40 4.69
N SER A 112 0.36 -0.44 4.90
CA SER A 112 0.74 0.97 4.86
C SER A 112 1.84 1.31 5.88
N LEU A 113 1.70 0.82 7.11
CA LEU A 113 2.69 0.96 8.18
C LEU A 113 4.06 0.39 7.79
N VAL A 114 4.10 -0.86 7.32
CA VAL A 114 5.35 -1.54 6.94
C VAL A 114 6.07 -0.77 5.84
N PHE A 115 5.36 -0.36 4.79
CA PHE A 115 5.95 0.39 3.68
C PHE A 115 6.38 1.79 4.09
N ALA A 116 5.60 2.52 4.90
CA ALA A 116 5.97 3.86 5.35
C ALA A 116 7.20 3.85 6.26
N ILE A 117 7.29 2.91 7.22
CA ILE A 117 8.45 2.74 8.09
C ILE A 117 9.68 2.37 7.25
N GLY A 118 9.54 1.38 6.35
CA GLY A 118 10.62 0.97 5.46
C GLY A 118 11.11 2.12 4.58
N TYR A 119 10.18 2.87 3.98
CA TYR A 119 10.50 4.04 3.17
C TYR A 119 11.23 5.11 3.99
N CYS A 120 10.76 5.46 5.19
CA CYS A 120 11.42 6.46 6.03
C CYS A 120 12.84 6.05 6.42
N LEU A 121 13.06 4.77 6.76
CA LEU A 121 14.39 4.23 7.07
C LEU A 121 15.34 4.28 5.86
N VAL A 122 14.85 3.86 4.69
CA VAL A 122 15.63 3.88 3.45
C VAL A 122 15.92 5.33 3.04
N ALA A 123 14.94 6.23 3.12
CA ALA A 123 15.07 7.65 2.80
C ALA A 123 16.07 8.38 3.71
N GLU A 124 16.16 7.98 4.98
CA GLU A 124 17.14 8.53 5.93
C GLU A 124 18.59 8.18 5.54
N ARG A 125 18.80 7.03 4.90
CA ARG A 125 20.12 6.55 4.45
C ARG A 125 20.44 6.93 3.01
N PHE A 126 19.48 6.80 2.10
CA PHE A 126 19.60 6.94 0.65
C PHE A 126 18.67 8.05 0.15
N PRO A 127 19.08 9.32 0.24
CA PRO A 127 18.21 10.47 0.01
C PRO A 127 17.57 10.51 -1.38
N LYS A 128 18.20 9.88 -2.39
CA LYS A 128 17.68 9.88 -3.76
C LYS A 128 16.38 9.11 -3.93
N ILE A 129 16.00 8.23 -3.02
CA ILE A 129 14.71 7.52 -3.09
C ILE A 129 13.52 8.49 -2.94
N LYS A 130 13.76 9.69 -2.40
CA LYS A 130 12.76 10.75 -2.17
C LYS A 130 12.39 11.54 -3.43
N PHE A 131 12.91 11.14 -4.60
CA PHE A 131 12.72 11.88 -5.84
C PHE A 131 11.24 12.11 -6.17
N TRP A 132 10.95 13.28 -6.73
CA TRP A 132 9.59 13.77 -6.98
C TRP A 132 8.70 13.71 -5.74
N GLN A 133 9.24 14.04 -4.57
CA GLN A 133 8.52 13.98 -3.30
C GLN A 133 7.92 12.59 -3.04
N GLY A 134 8.68 11.52 -3.25
CA GLY A 134 8.26 10.16 -2.95
C GLY A 134 7.37 9.51 -4.02
N ILE A 135 6.88 10.27 -5.01
CA ILE A 135 6.13 9.73 -6.16
C ILE A 135 6.91 8.59 -6.84
N GLY A 136 8.22 8.78 -6.97
CA GLY A 136 9.12 7.77 -7.50
C GLY A 136 9.09 6.43 -6.75
N ALA A 137 9.11 6.49 -5.42
CA ALA A 137 8.99 5.31 -4.58
C ALA A 137 7.61 4.65 -4.69
N GLY A 138 6.55 5.43 -4.86
CA GLY A 138 5.20 4.92 -5.14
C GLY A 138 5.11 4.13 -6.45
N ILE A 139 5.70 4.65 -7.53
CA ILE A 139 5.76 3.94 -8.81
C ILE A 139 6.52 2.62 -8.68
N ILE A 140 7.67 2.65 -7.99
CA ILE A 140 8.48 1.44 -7.72
C ILE A 140 7.66 0.43 -6.91
N ALA A 141 6.99 0.87 -5.84
CA ALA A 141 6.16 0.00 -5.02
C ALA A 141 5.01 -0.63 -5.81
N ASN A 142 4.31 0.15 -6.65
CA ASN A 142 3.26 -0.37 -7.53
C ASN A 142 3.79 -1.49 -8.44
N ILE A 143 4.94 -1.27 -9.09
CA ILE A 143 5.53 -2.27 -9.98
C ILE A 143 5.97 -3.51 -9.19
N CYS A 144 6.75 -3.33 -8.13
CA CYS A 144 7.29 -4.46 -7.36
C CYS A 144 6.18 -5.28 -6.69
N VAL A 145 5.17 -4.63 -6.13
CA VAL A 145 4.13 -5.30 -5.34
C VAL A 145 3.00 -5.75 -6.26
N HIS A 146 2.34 -4.82 -6.95
CA HIS A 146 1.13 -5.14 -7.70
C HIS A 146 1.43 -5.80 -9.04
N TYR A 147 2.49 -5.42 -9.74
CA TYR A 147 2.75 -5.98 -11.08
C TYR A 147 3.60 -7.24 -11.05
N ILE A 148 4.32 -7.49 -9.96
CA ILE A 148 5.24 -8.62 -9.85
C ILE A 148 4.81 -9.54 -8.70
N THR A 149 4.81 -9.04 -7.46
CA THR A 149 4.63 -9.90 -6.28
C THR A 149 3.23 -10.51 -6.21
N PHE A 150 2.16 -9.72 -6.38
CA PHE A 150 0.78 -10.22 -6.27
C PHE A 150 0.43 -11.27 -7.34
N PRO A 151 0.75 -11.07 -8.64
CA PRO A 151 0.58 -12.11 -9.64
C PRO A 151 1.43 -13.35 -9.37
N ALA A 152 2.70 -13.18 -8.95
CA ALA A 152 3.59 -14.29 -8.64
C ALA A 152 3.09 -15.14 -7.46
N LEU A 153 2.36 -14.53 -6.52
CA LEU A 153 1.74 -15.20 -5.38
C LEU A 153 0.29 -15.67 -5.66
N GLY A 154 -0.24 -15.46 -6.87
CA GLY A 154 -1.61 -15.82 -7.23
C GLY A 154 -2.69 -15.00 -6.50
N LEU A 155 -2.33 -13.84 -5.95
CA LEU A 155 -3.27 -12.93 -5.27
C LEU A 155 -4.09 -12.09 -6.26
N THR A 156 -3.66 -12.05 -7.52
CA THR A 156 -4.29 -11.38 -8.65
C THR A 156 -4.07 -12.22 -9.92
N PRO A 157 -4.92 -12.07 -10.96
CA PRO A 157 -4.61 -12.64 -12.27
C PRO A 157 -3.34 -12.00 -12.87
N PRO A 158 -2.78 -12.58 -13.96
CA PRO A 158 -1.67 -11.96 -14.69
C PRO A 158 -1.95 -10.51 -15.08
N VAL A 159 -0.94 -9.64 -14.97
CA VAL A 159 -1.06 -8.19 -15.20
C VAL A 159 -1.62 -7.86 -16.60
N ALA A 160 -1.33 -8.68 -17.60
CA ALA A 160 -1.81 -8.49 -18.97
C ALA A 160 -3.33 -8.67 -19.12
N GLU A 161 -3.99 -9.33 -18.15
CA GLU A 161 -5.43 -9.56 -18.15
C GLU A 161 -6.21 -8.45 -17.42
N TRP A 162 -5.50 -7.47 -16.85
CA TRP A 162 -6.13 -6.42 -16.08
C TRP A 162 -6.77 -5.37 -17.01
N PRO A 163 -7.99 -4.92 -16.69
CA PRO A 163 -8.56 -3.76 -17.36
C PRO A 163 -7.72 -2.49 -17.14
N LEU A 164 -7.78 -1.57 -18.11
CA LEU A 164 -7.04 -0.31 -18.05
C LEU A 164 -7.33 0.50 -16.77
N TYR A 165 -8.57 0.49 -16.29
CA TYR A 165 -8.96 1.24 -15.10
C TYR A 165 -8.23 0.76 -13.83
N GLU A 166 -7.88 -0.53 -13.75
CA GLU A 166 -7.14 -1.10 -12.61
C GLU A 166 -5.68 -0.65 -12.62
N HIS A 167 -5.04 -0.62 -13.80
CA HIS A 167 -3.71 -0.03 -13.94
C HIS A 167 -3.67 1.43 -13.52
N ILE A 168 -4.67 2.21 -13.94
CA ILE A 168 -4.78 3.63 -13.61
C ILE A 168 -5.01 3.80 -12.10
N SER A 169 -5.99 3.10 -11.53
CA SER A 169 -6.29 3.18 -10.10
C SER A 169 -5.09 2.80 -9.25
N GLU A 170 -4.41 1.70 -9.58
CA GLU A 170 -3.24 1.28 -8.80
C GLU A 170 -2.10 2.27 -8.93
N LEU A 171 -1.76 2.74 -10.13
CA LEU A 171 -0.70 3.73 -10.31
C LEU A 171 -1.02 5.03 -9.54
N VAL A 172 -2.19 5.59 -9.74
CA VAL A 172 -2.61 6.87 -9.14
C VAL A 172 -2.68 6.73 -7.62
N GLY A 173 -3.26 5.65 -7.11
CA GLY A 173 -3.33 5.38 -5.67
C GLY A 173 -1.94 5.29 -5.02
N HIS A 174 -0.98 4.62 -5.67
CA HIS A 174 0.39 4.53 -5.14
C HIS A 174 1.15 5.85 -5.19
N ILE A 175 0.92 6.67 -6.22
CA ILE A 175 1.47 8.02 -6.32
C ILE A 175 0.99 8.87 -5.13
N PHE A 176 -0.32 8.96 -4.90
CA PHE A 176 -0.86 9.75 -3.79
C PHE A 176 -0.46 9.20 -2.42
N TRP A 177 -0.41 7.88 -2.29
CA TRP A 177 -0.03 7.22 -1.06
C TRP A 177 1.41 7.55 -0.66
N PHE A 178 2.40 7.34 -1.53
CA PHE A 178 3.80 7.64 -1.22
C PHE A 178 4.11 9.13 -1.18
N TRP A 179 3.44 9.95 -1.98
CA TRP A 179 3.56 11.41 -1.89
C TRP A 179 3.14 11.91 -0.51
N THR A 180 2.03 11.40 0.02
CA THR A 180 1.57 11.67 1.39
C THR A 180 2.62 11.27 2.42
N ILE A 181 3.16 10.05 2.31
CA ILE A 181 4.21 9.56 3.21
C ILE A 181 5.41 10.50 3.21
N GLU A 182 5.87 10.94 2.04
CA GLU A 182 7.04 11.81 1.93
C GLU A 182 6.80 13.22 2.48
N ILE A 183 5.62 13.81 2.26
CA ILE A 183 5.26 15.11 2.84
C ILE A 183 5.31 15.04 4.36
N ILE A 184 4.65 14.04 4.95
CA ILE A 184 4.63 13.83 6.40
C ILE A 184 6.04 13.55 6.91
N ARG A 185 6.80 12.70 6.19
CA ARG A 185 8.18 12.35 6.56
C ARG A 185 9.03 13.59 6.67
N ARG A 186 9.05 14.41 5.62
CA ARG A 186 9.89 15.60 5.55
C ARG A 186 9.50 16.63 6.61
N ASP A 187 8.21 16.93 6.77
CA ASP A 187 7.75 17.93 7.73
C ASP A 187 8.04 17.51 9.18
N LEU A 188 7.64 16.30 9.58
CA LEU A 188 7.83 15.84 10.95
C LEU A 188 9.31 15.63 11.29
N ARG A 189 10.10 15.05 10.38
CA ARG A 189 11.54 14.91 10.60
C ARG A 189 12.21 16.26 10.84
N ASN A 190 11.90 17.27 10.03
CA ASN A 190 12.52 18.58 10.16
C ASN A 190 12.12 19.28 11.47
N ARG A 191 10.84 19.19 11.85
CA ARG A 191 10.36 19.74 13.13
C ARG A 191 10.98 19.06 14.34
N LEU A 192 11.08 17.73 14.31
CA LEU A 192 11.62 16.94 15.42
C LEU A 192 13.13 17.07 15.58
N THR A 193 13.86 17.26 14.48
CA THR A 193 15.33 17.36 14.50
C THR A 193 15.84 18.80 14.57
N GLY A 194 15.01 19.79 14.23
CA GLY A 194 15.43 21.19 14.09
C GLY A 194 16.35 21.44 12.88
N GLU A 195 16.53 20.43 12.02
CA GLU A 195 17.44 20.45 10.88
C GLU A 195 16.69 20.12 9.59
N PRO A 196 17.16 20.57 8.42
CA PRO A 196 16.66 20.04 7.16
C PRO A 196 17.04 18.55 7.00
N ASP A 197 16.52 17.93 5.95
CA ASP A 197 16.91 16.58 5.54
C ASP A 197 18.43 16.40 5.52
N ALA A 198 18.90 15.21 5.91
CA ALA A 198 20.31 14.95 6.23
C ALA A 198 21.29 15.31 5.09
N GLU A 199 20.85 15.19 3.83
CA GLU A 199 21.66 15.53 2.66
C GLU A 199 21.75 17.01 2.35
N ILE A 200 20.89 17.85 2.95
CA ILE A 200 20.90 19.31 2.75
C ILE A 200 21.95 19.93 3.68
N PRO A 201 22.96 20.65 3.17
CA PRO A 201 23.98 21.28 4.01
C PRO A 201 23.35 22.20 5.08
N LEU A 202 23.93 22.17 6.28
CA LEU A 202 23.63 23.17 7.30
C LEU A 202 24.35 24.48 6.93
N ALA A 203 23.67 25.60 7.10
CA ALA A 203 24.24 26.93 6.92
C ALA A 203 25.15 27.31 8.09
#